data_AF-A0A0X8JIU6-F1
#
_entry.id   AF-A0A0X8JIU6-F1
#
_cell.length_a   1.000
_cell.length_b   1.000
_cell.length_c   1.000
_cell.angle_alpha   90.00
_cell.angle_beta   90.00
_cell.angle_gamma   90.00
#
_symmetry.space_group_name_H-M   'P 1'
#
loop_
_entity.id
_entity.type
_entity.pdbx_description
1 polymer ?
#
loop_
_entity_poly.entity_id
_entity_poly.type
_entity_poly.pdbx_seq_one_letter_code
_entity_poly.pdbx_strand_id
1 'polypeptide(L)'
;MCQFNFPEAYARIQEATGCRTQTELAAYLGIRQSSISDAKRRGSIPADWLLILLRRKGFNPDWLISGQGARFLIPCGCAANASADSSQHA
;
A
#
# COMPACT_ATOMS: atom_id res chain seq x y z
N MET A 1 6.36 17.02 -9.29
CA MET A 1 5.28 16.24 -9.93
C MET A 1 5.60 14.77 -9.72
N CYS A 2 4.74 13.99 -9.07
CA CYS A 2 4.98 12.55 -8.92
C CYS A 2 4.87 11.88 -10.29
N GLN A 3 5.98 11.37 -10.81
CA GLN A 3 6.02 10.69 -12.10
C GLN A 3 5.37 9.32 -11.94
N PHE A 4 4.22 9.10 -12.58
CA PHE A 4 3.56 7.80 -12.58
C PHE A 4 4.12 6.94 -13.71
N ASN A 5 4.65 5.77 -13.36
CA ASN A 5 5.13 4.76 -14.29
C ASN A 5 4.44 3.44 -13.96
N PHE A 6 3.54 2.99 -14.86
CA PHE A 6 2.74 1.80 -14.64
C PHE A 6 3.58 0.52 -14.45
N PRO A 7 4.55 0.19 -15.33
CA PRO A 7 5.41 -0.99 -15.13
C PRO A 7 6.07 -1.05 -13.75
N GLU A 8 6.63 0.07 -13.28
CA GLU A 8 7.29 0.13 -11.98
C GLU A 8 6.31 0.01 -10.82
N ALA A 9 5.17 0.71 -10.88
CA ALA A 9 4.14 0.63 -9.86
C ALA A 9 3.57 -0.78 -9.76
N TYR A 10 3.34 -1.43 -10.90
CA TYR A 10 2.86 -2.80 -10.96
C TYR A 10 3.90 -3.79 -10.37
N ALA A 11 5.18 -3.61 -10.69
CA ALA A 11 6.25 -4.42 -10.11
C ALA A 11 6.32 -4.27 -8.57
N ARG A 12 6.19 -3.05 -8.04
CA ARG A 12 6.12 -2.81 -6.59
C ARG A 12 4.92 -3.48 -5.95
N ILE A 13 3.76 -3.48 -6.60
CA ILE A 13 2.56 -4.20 -6.12
C ILE A 13 2.81 -5.71 -6.08
N GLN A 14 3.45 -6.28 -7.11
CA GLN A 14 3.82 -7.70 -7.12
C GLN A 14 4.82 -8.05 -6.01
N GLU A 15 5.80 -7.18 -5.75
CA GLU A 15 6.75 -7.36 -4.64
C GLU A 15 6.07 -7.26 -3.27
N ALA A 16 5.21 -6.24 -3.09
CA ALA A 16 4.48 -5.99 -1.84
C ALA A 16 3.50 -7.13 -1.48
N THR A 17 2.85 -7.68 -2.49
CA THR A 17 1.90 -8.80 -2.32
C THR A 17 2.60 -10.15 -2.26
N GLY A 18 3.79 -10.28 -2.88
CA GLY A 18 4.47 -11.55 -3.12
C GLY A 18 3.89 -12.33 -4.31
N CYS A 19 2.92 -11.76 -5.04
CA CYS A 19 2.26 -12.42 -6.16
C CYS A 19 3.13 -12.35 -7.43
N ARG A 20 3.33 -13.48 -8.09
CA ARG A 20 4.08 -13.57 -9.36
C ARG A 20 3.16 -13.58 -10.56
N THR A 21 1.93 -14.05 -10.40
CA THR A 21 0.96 -14.18 -11.50
C THR A 21 -0.20 -13.19 -11.36
N GLN A 22 -0.87 -12.89 -12.50
CA GLN A 22 -2.09 -12.06 -12.49
C GLN A 22 -3.21 -12.74 -11.70
N THR A 23 -3.30 -14.06 -11.78
CA THR A 23 -4.30 -14.87 -11.07
C THR A 23 -4.09 -14.80 -9.56
N GLU A 24 -2.86 -14.93 -9.08
CA GLU A 24 -2.54 -14.74 -7.66
C GLU A 24 -2.88 -13.33 -7.18
N LEU A 25 -2.52 -12.31 -7.95
CA LEU A 25 -2.84 -10.92 -7.60
C LEU A 25 -4.35 -10.68 -7.58
N ALA A 26 -5.09 -11.24 -8.55
CA ALA A 26 -6.55 -11.16 -8.59
C ALA A 26 -7.19 -11.82 -7.37
N ALA A 27 -6.73 -13.03 -7.00
CA ALA A 27 -7.18 -13.73 -5.80
C ALA A 27 -6.83 -12.95 -4.52
N TYR A 28 -5.63 -12.39 -4.44
CA TYR A 28 -5.20 -11.57 -3.31
C TYR A 28 -6.08 -10.33 -3.13
N LEU A 29 -6.40 -9.64 -4.23
CA LEU A 29 -7.26 -8.46 -4.25
C LEU A 29 -8.76 -8.79 -4.16
N GLY A 30 -9.15 -10.05 -4.34
CA GLY A 30 -10.57 -10.47 -4.34
C GLY A 30 -11.34 -10.00 -5.57
N ILE A 31 -10.68 -9.86 -6.71
CA ILE A 31 -11.27 -9.42 -7.98
C ILE A 31 -11.06 -10.46 -9.08
N ARG A 32 -11.71 -10.27 -10.24
CA ARG A 32 -11.53 -11.16 -11.40
C ARG A 32 -10.18 -10.89 -12.05
N GLN A 33 -9.52 -11.93 -12.57
CA GLN A 33 -8.26 -11.78 -13.32
C GLN A 33 -8.43 -10.89 -14.56
N SER A 34 -9.62 -10.87 -15.18
CA SER A 34 -9.95 -9.95 -16.28
C SER A 34 -9.80 -8.48 -15.88
N SER A 35 -10.10 -8.12 -14.63
CA SER A 35 -9.90 -6.77 -14.11
C SER A 35 -8.42 -6.39 -14.03
N ILE A 36 -7.53 -7.35 -13.72
CA ILE A 36 -6.07 -7.14 -13.78
C ILE A 36 -5.62 -6.92 -15.23
N SER A 37 -6.11 -7.76 -16.15
CA SER A 37 -5.77 -7.68 -17.56
C SER A 37 -6.20 -6.32 -18.16
N ASP A 38 -7.40 -5.85 -17.83
CA ASP A 38 -7.89 -4.54 -18.26
C ASP A 38 -7.08 -3.37 -17.70
N ALA A 39 -6.72 -3.41 -16.40
CA ALA A 39 -5.86 -2.41 -15.79
C ALA A 39 -4.49 -2.34 -16.46
N LYS A 40 -3.90 -3.51 -16.78
CA LYS A 40 -2.62 -3.62 -17.48
C LYS A 40 -2.71 -3.08 -18.91
N ARG A 41 -3.78 -3.38 -19.63
CA ARG A 41 -4.03 -2.85 -20.98
C ARG A 41 -4.17 -1.33 -20.98
N ARG A 42 -4.78 -0.75 -19.93
CA ARG A 42 -4.97 0.70 -19.77
C ARG A 42 -3.74 1.41 -19.20
N GLY A 43 -2.76 0.66 -18.68
CA GLY A 43 -1.59 1.24 -18.02
C GLY A 43 -1.96 2.03 -16.76
N SER A 44 -2.97 1.59 -16.01
CA SER A 44 -3.48 2.30 -14.84
C SER A 44 -3.53 1.39 -13.61
N ILE A 45 -3.26 1.93 -12.42
CA ILE A 45 -3.49 1.24 -11.15
C ILE A 45 -4.80 1.76 -10.54
N PRO A 46 -5.84 0.91 -10.40
CA PRO A 46 -7.08 1.31 -9.75
C PRO A 46 -6.87 1.69 -8.28
N ALA A 47 -7.54 2.75 -7.81
CA ALA A 47 -7.46 3.19 -6.42
C ALA A 47 -7.86 2.09 -5.43
N ASP A 48 -8.85 1.26 -5.79
CA ASP A 48 -9.30 0.13 -4.97
C ASP A 48 -8.17 -0.85 -4.63
N TRP A 49 -7.23 -1.08 -5.56
CA TRP A 49 -6.08 -1.96 -5.27
C TRP A 49 -5.22 -1.38 -4.16
N LEU A 50 -4.92 -0.08 -4.23
CA LEU A 50 -4.13 0.64 -3.25
C LEU A 50 -4.82 0.62 -1.88
N LEU A 51 -6.14 0.86 -1.85
CA LEU A 51 -6.93 0.83 -0.62
C LEU A 51 -6.95 -0.55 0.02
N ILE A 52 -7.07 -1.62 -0.78
CA ILE A 52 -7.01 -3.00 -0.27
C ILE A 52 -5.63 -3.29 0.32
N LEU A 53 -4.55 -2.90 -0.36
CA LEU A 53 -3.18 -3.11 0.10
C LEU A 53 -2.89 -2.33 1.39
N LEU A 54 -3.35 -1.09 1.46
CA LEU A 54 -3.27 -0.27 2.66
C LEU A 54 -4.04 -0.91 3.82
N ARG A 55 -5.30 -1.29 3.63
CA ARG A 55 -6.13 -1.87 4.71
C ARG A 55 -5.64 -3.23 5.18
N ARG A 56 -5.09 -4.07 4.29
CA ARG A 56 -4.65 -5.43 4.64
C ARG A 56 -3.27 -5.48 5.27
N LYS A 57 -2.33 -4.65 4.81
CA LYS A 57 -0.90 -4.74 5.22
C LYS A 57 -0.28 -3.39 5.60
N GLY A 58 -1.01 -2.29 5.51
CA GLY A 58 -0.49 -0.95 5.81
C GLY A 58 0.40 -0.36 4.73
N PHE A 59 0.39 -0.89 3.49
CA PHE A 59 1.23 -0.35 2.42
C PHE A 59 0.84 1.09 2.07
N ASN A 60 1.86 1.94 1.94
CA ASN A 60 1.66 3.33 1.54
C ASN A 60 1.32 3.41 0.03
N PRO A 61 0.14 3.97 -0.35
CA PRO A 61 -0.23 4.17 -1.74
C PRO A 61 0.79 4.99 -2.54
N ASP A 62 1.39 6.02 -1.92
CA ASP A 62 2.36 6.89 -2.60
C ASP A 62 3.64 6.13 -2.95
N TRP A 63 4.10 5.24 -2.06
CA TRP A 63 5.24 4.37 -2.31
C TRP A 63 4.92 3.34 -3.41
N LEU A 64 3.72 2.76 -3.42
CA LEU A 64 3.31 1.83 -4.47
C LEU A 64 3.35 2.51 -5.85
N ILE A 65 2.84 3.73 -5.95
CA ILE A 65 2.73 4.49 -7.19
C ILE A 65 4.08 5.06 -7.64
N SER A 66 4.78 5.77 -6.76
CA SER A 66 5.97 6.56 -7.11
C SER A 66 7.31 5.91 -6.72
N GLY A 67 7.28 4.91 -5.84
CA GLY A 67 8.50 4.35 -5.22
C GLY A 67 9.12 5.24 -4.15
N GLN A 68 8.56 6.43 -3.90
CA GLN A 68 9.09 7.40 -2.97
C GLN A 68 8.40 7.34 -1.60
N GLY A 69 9.12 7.76 -0.58
CA GLY A 69 8.62 7.80 0.80
C GLY A 69 8.64 6.45 1.51
N ALA A 70 7.97 6.38 2.66
CA ALA A 70 7.94 5.18 3.49
C ALA A 70 7.08 4.07 2.83
N ARG A 71 7.56 2.83 2.88
CA ARG A 71 6.86 1.65 2.33
C ARG A 71 5.53 1.35 3.03
N PHE A 72 5.48 1.59 4.33
CA PHE A 72 4.29 1.37 5.16
C PHE A 72 3.86 2.68 5.80
N LEU A 73 2.55 2.89 5.92
CA LEU A 73 2.01 3.92 6.78
C LEU A 73 1.95 3.36 8.19
N ILE A 74 2.75 3.96 9.07
CA ILE A 74 2.65 3.73 10.50
C ILE A 74 1.49 4.61 10.97
N PRO A 75 0.41 4.05 11.54
CA PRO A 75 -0.56 4.87 12.24
C PRO A 75 0.22 5.69 13.25
N CYS A 76 0.16 7.02 13.15
CA CYS A 76 0.65 7.87 14.21
C CYS A 76 -0.12 7.42 15.46
N GLY A 77 0.55 6.66 16.32
CA GLY A 77 -0.03 6.22 17.58
C GLY A 77 -0.42 7.49 18.32
N CYS A 78 -1.66 7.55 18.81
CA CYS A 78 -2.07 8.54 19.77
C CYS A 78 -0.93 8.80 20.78
N ALA A 79 -0.27 9.95 20.66
CA ALA A 79 0.58 10.50 21.71
C ALA A 79 -0.35 10.98 22.84
N ALA A 80 -1.06 10.05 23.47
CA ALA A 80 -2.06 10.30 24.50
C ALA A 80 -2.02 9.21 25.58
N ASN A 81 -0.84 9.00 26.17
CA ASN A 81 -0.55 8.52 27.54
C ASN A 81 0.96 8.14 27.58
N ALA A 82 1.78 8.36 28.59
CA ALA A 82 1.60 8.85 29.93
C ALA A 82 2.91 9.57 30.32
N SER A 83 2.87 10.89 30.52
CA SER A 83 3.69 11.49 31.56
C SER A 83 2.82 11.48 32.82
N ALA A 84 2.78 10.31 33.47
CA ALA A 84 2.36 10.23 34.85
C ALA A 84 3.29 11.14 35.65
N ASP A 85 2.65 12.04 36.37
CA ASP A 85 3.16 12.91 37.40
C ASP A 85 4.20 12.20 38.29
N SER A 86 5.47 12.58 38.14
CA SER A 86 6.52 12.29 39.12
C SER A 86 6.65 13.45 40.10
N SER A 87 5.58 13.75 40.83
CA SER A 87 5.66 14.49 42.08
C SER A 87 6.15 13.53 43.17
N GLN A 88 7.47 13.44 43.37
CA GLN A 88 8.09 12.94 44.61
C GLN A 88 9.58 13.32 44.71
N HIS A 89 9.86 14.42 45.41
CA HIS A 89 10.92 14.61 46.42
C HIS A 89 10.63 15.99 47.06
N ALA A 90 9.97 16.02 48.23
CA ALA A 90 10.58 15.93 49.57
C ALA A 90 11.38 17.20 49.91
#